data_AF-A0A962BHM2-F1
#
_entry.id   AF-A0A962BHM2-F1
#
_cell.length_a   1.000
_cell.length_b   1.000
_cell.length_c   1.000
_cell.angle_alpha   90.00
_cell.angle_beta   90.00
_cell.angle_gamma   90.00
#
_symmetry.space_group_name_H-M   'P 1'
#
loop_
_entity.id
_entity.type
_entity.pdbx_description
1 polymer ?
#
loop_
_entity_poly.entity_id
_entity_poly.type
_entity_poly.pdbx_seq_one_letter_code
_entity_poly.pdbx_strand_id
1 'polypeptide(L)'
;MNFKLSKTINEHAFFLKATIIASMAFVAFFIDKDNSWLHWTWFIYVSLTAALLLLEYHDNCMKNIKPLDRAKKYLTDYYGWKSSGGDNYEDYYEAAPEFIISTADVDNLDFTQEWTRGEIGRHYDTGNAAYYRKIFFHGTLLHEIHMVNFDGGKKTIVAPDWRAVGKGRIYFYLQDGIEYAYQQFTTNVYGADHSINLRKSDSGAFTIPVFKNEQELESFIAFCHMDANQDPEQDQELQTQLFYELLRKYDEFKPTKS
;
A
#
# COMPACT_ATOMS: atom_id res chain seq x y z
N MET A 1 -10.32 6.22 -14.63
CA MET A 1 -10.03 7.66 -14.79
C MET A 1 -8.53 7.81 -14.99
N ASN A 2 -8.09 8.49 -16.05
CA ASN A 2 -6.69 8.51 -16.48
C ASN A 2 -5.81 9.13 -15.38
N PHE A 3 -4.83 8.40 -14.85
CA PHE A 3 -3.98 8.85 -13.72
C PHE A 3 -3.36 10.22 -13.97
N LYS A 4 -2.96 10.47 -15.22
CA LYS A 4 -2.44 11.77 -15.68
C LYS A 4 -3.46 12.92 -15.53
N LEU A 5 -4.73 12.68 -15.86
CA LEU A 5 -5.78 13.71 -15.76
C LEU A 5 -6.07 14.06 -14.29
N SER A 6 -6.12 13.05 -13.40
CA SER A 6 -6.31 13.27 -11.96
C SER A 6 -5.14 14.05 -11.35
N LYS A 7 -3.91 13.79 -11.79
CA LYS A 7 -2.72 14.50 -11.34
C LYS A 7 -2.75 15.97 -11.74
N THR A 8 -3.00 16.26 -13.03
CA THR A 8 -3.10 17.64 -13.55
C THR A 8 -4.22 18.44 -12.89
N ILE A 9 -5.39 17.81 -12.64
CA ILE A 9 -6.52 18.48 -11.96
C ILE A 9 -6.12 18.86 -10.53
N ASN A 10 -5.43 17.99 -9.79
CA ASN A 10 -5.03 18.28 -8.41
C ASN A 10 -3.94 19.36 -8.35
N GLU A 11 -2.91 19.28 -9.21
CA GLU A 11 -1.81 20.25 -9.25
C GLU A 11 -2.26 21.67 -9.62
N HIS A 12 -3.32 21.78 -10.44
CA HIS A 12 -3.83 23.07 -10.92
C HIS A 12 -5.23 23.40 -10.43
N ALA A 13 -5.74 22.71 -9.40
CA ALA A 13 -7.12 22.85 -8.92
C ALA A 13 -7.48 24.31 -8.62
N PHE A 14 -6.59 25.02 -7.93
CA PHE A 14 -6.78 26.44 -7.62
C PHE A 14 -6.90 27.30 -8.88
N PHE A 15 -5.98 27.14 -9.83
CA PHE A 15 -5.98 27.90 -11.09
C PHE A 15 -7.20 27.59 -11.95
N LEU A 16 -7.62 26.31 -11.99
CA LEU A 16 -8.81 25.87 -12.72
C LEU A 16 -10.08 26.46 -12.11
N LYS A 17 -10.23 26.42 -10.78
CA LYS A 17 -11.34 27.07 -10.06
C LYS A 17 -11.37 28.58 -10.34
N ALA A 18 -10.23 29.25 -10.25
CA ALA A 18 -10.12 30.69 -10.53
C ALA A 18 -10.52 31.02 -11.98
N THR A 19 -10.09 30.22 -12.96
CA THR A 19 -10.44 30.41 -14.37
C THR A 19 -11.93 30.21 -14.65
N ILE A 20 -12.55 29.20 -14.02
CA ILE A 20 -13.99 28.97 -14.13
C ILE A 20 -14.77 30.14 -13.54
N ILE A 21 -14.39 30.62 -12.34
CA ILE A 21 -15.04 31.76 -11.69
C ILE A 21 -14.91 33.03 -12.54
N ALA A 22 -13.72 33.32 -13.08
CA ALA A 22 -13.51 34.45 -13.97
C ALA A 22 -14.38 34.35 -15.25
N SER A 23 -14.50 33.15 -15.81
CA SER A 23 -15.35 32.88 -16.97
C SER A 23 -16.84 33.07 -16.65
N MET A 24 -17.29 32.63 -15.47
CA MET A 24 -18.66 32.86 -14.99
C MET A 24 -18.95 34.35 -14.85
N ALA A 25 -18.02 35.12 -14.28
CA ALA A 25 -18.15 36.57 -14.15
C ALA A 25 -18.24 37.25 -15.52
N PHE A 26 -17.41 36.81 -16.49
CA PHE A 26 -17.47 37.31 -17.87
C PHE A 26 -18.82 36.99 -18.54
N VAL A 27 -19.30 35.75 -18.44
CA VAL A 27 -20.60 35.35 -19.00
C VAL A 27 -21.75 36.11 -18.37
N ALA A 28 -21.67 36.40 -17.07
CA ALA A 28 -22.69 37.17 -16.35
C ALA A 28 -22.89 38.60 -16.90
N PHE A 29 -21.84 39.24 -17.45
CA PHE A 29 -21.99 40.55 -18.12
C PHE A 29 -22.90 40.52 -19.34
N PHE A 30 -23.05 39.36 -19.99
CA PHE A 30 -23.90 39.18 -21.18
C PHE A 30 -25.28 38.63 -20.84
N ILE A 31 -25.59 38.41 -19.55
CA ILE A 31 -26.92 38.05 -19.10
C ILE A 31 -27.76 39.33 -19.01
N ASP A 32 -28.38 39.67 -20.13
CA ASP A 32 -29.40 40.72 -20.16
C ASP A 32 -30.69 40.25 -19.47
N LYS A 33 -31.37 41.16 -18.77
CA LYS A 33 -32.64 40.90 -18.07
C LYS A 33 -33.76 40.52 -19.05
N ASP A 34 -33.68 41.01 -20.28
CA ASP A 34 -34.68 40.78 -21.32
C ASP A 34 -34.40 39.51 -22.15
N ASN A 35 -33.27 38.84 -21.92
CA ASN A 35 -32.96 37.58 -22.58
C ASN A 35 -33.75 36.41 -21.97
N SER A 36 -34.33 35.58 -22.84
CA SER A 36 -34.98 34.34 -22.44
C SER A 36 -34.03 33.45 -21.62
N TRP A 37 -34.60 32.68 -20.68
CA TRP A 37 -33.88 31.65 -19.92
C TRP A 37 -33.22 30.57 -20.82
N LEU A 38 -33.65 30.46 -22.08
CA LEU A 38 -33.07 29.57 -23.08
C LEU A 38 -31.94 30.22 -23.89
N HIS A 39 -31.52 31.43 -23.55
CA HIS A 39 -30.39 32.09 -24.20
C HIS A 39 -29.08 31.35 -23.89
N TRP A 40 -28.17 31.29 -24.85
CA TRP A 40 -26.94 30.49 -24.76
C TRP A 40 -26.05 30.86 -23.56
N THR A 41 -26.11 32.12 -23.09
CA THR A 41 -25.38 32.59 -21.90
C THR A 41 -25.77 31.83 -20.63
N TRP A 42 -27.06 31.49 -20.47
CA TRP A 42 -27.53 30.68 -19.34
C TRP A 42 -27.00 29.24 -19.40
N PHE A 43 -26.98 28.62 -20.59
CA PHE A 43 -26.41 27.28 -20.76
C PHE A 43 -24.91 27.23 -20.40
N ILE A 44 -24.15 28.23 -20.82
CA ILE A 44 -22.72 28.32 -20.47
C ILE A 44 -22.55 28.54 -18.97
N TYR A 45 -23.32 29.46 -18.38
CA TYR A 45 -23.25 29.76 -16.95
C TYR A 45 -23.56 28.53 -16.09
N VAL A 46 -24.62 27.77 -16.42
CA VAL A 46 -24.98 26.53 -15.72
C VAL A 46 -23.90 25.47 -15.90
N SER A 47 -23.33 25.33 -17.11
CA SER A 47 -22.25 24.36 -17.38
C SER A 47 -20.99 24.67 -16.57
N LEU A 48 -20.59 25.95 -16.49
CA LEU A 48 -19.48 26.40 -15.66
C LEU A 48 -19.74 26.18 -14.16
N THR A 49 -20.97 26.43 -13.71
CA THR A 49 -21.38 26.18 -12.33
C THR A 49 -21.31 24.68 -12.00
N ALA A 50 -21.81 23.82 -12.88
CA ALA A 50 -21.73 22.37 -12.72
C ALA A 50 -20.26 21.89 -12.69
N ALA A 51 -19.40 22.43 -13.55
CA ALA A 51 -17.97 22.12 -13.53
C ALA A 51 -17.31 22.53 -12.21
N LEU A 52 -17.63 23.72 -11.67
CA LEU A 52 -17.13 24.18 -10.38
C LEU A 52 -17.60 23.27 -9.23
N LEU A 53 -18.88 22.90 -9.22
CA LEU A 53 -19.45 21.98 -8.23
C LEU A 53 -18.82 20.60 -8.30
N LEU A 54 -18.55 20.07 -9.50
CA LEU A 54 -17.86 18.80 -9.68
C LEU A 54 -16.42 18.85 -9.16
N LEU A 55 -15.70 19.96 -9.37
CA LEU A 55 -14.36 20.16 -8.81
C LEU A 55 -14.38 20.24 -7.30
N GLU A 56 -15.36 20.95 -6.72
CA GLU A 56 -15.50 21.06 -5.26
C GLU A 56 -15.91 19.73 -4.63
N TYR A 57 -16.83 19.01 -5.26
CA TYR A 57 -17.21 17.66 -4.86
C TYR A 57 -16.01 16.71 -4.91
N HIS A 58 -15.22 16.75 -5.99
CA HIS A 58 -14.01 15.94 -6.10
C HIS A 58 -12.97 16.28 -5.03
N ASP A 59 -12.73 17.58 -4.77
CA ASP A 59 -11.81 18.04 -3.72
C ASP A 59 -12.29 17.61 -2.32
N ASN A 60 -13.59 17.75 -2.03
CA ASN A 60 -14.18 17.27 -0.78
C ASN A 60 -14.13 15.75 -0.65
N CYS A 61 -14.41 15.00 -1.71
CA CYS A 61 -14.24 13.56 -1.72
C CYS A 61 -12.79 13.19 -1.40
N MET A 62 -11.81 13.85 -2.02
CA MET A 62 -10.38 13.60 -1.77
C MET A 62 -9.95 13.98 -0.35
N LYS A 63 -10.48 15.07 0.21
CA LYS A 63 -10.24 15.50 1.61
C LYS A 63 -10.87 14.55 2.64
N ASN A 64 -12.00 13.93 2.30
CA ASN A 64 -12.70 12.99 3.17
C ASN A 64 -12.13 11.56 3.11
N ILE A 65 -11.18 11.27 2.22
CA ILE A 65 -10.44 10.01 2.24
C ILE A 65 -9.53 10.00 3.47
N LYS A 66 -9.61 8.92 4.26
CA LYS A 66 -8.75 8.74 5.43
C LYS A 66 -7.28 8.89 5.02
N PRO A 67 -6.44 9.57 5.82
CA PRO A 67 -5.03 9.77 5.47
C PRO A 67 -4.29 8.47 5.11
N LEU A 68 -4.57 7.35 5.79
CA LEU A 68 -3.97 6.05 5.48
C LEU A 68 -4.32 5.53 4.07
N ASP A 69 -5.56 5.76 3.60
CA ASP A 69 -5.98 5.38 2.25
C ASP A 69 -5.33 6.28 1.19
N ARG A 70 -5.09 7.56 1.50
CA ARG A 70 -4.28 8.45 0.65
C ARG A 70 -2.82 7.99 0.58
N ALA A 71 -2.23 7.60 1.71
CA ALA A 71 -0.87 7.05 1.75
C ALA A 71 -0.76 5.79 0.88
N LYS A 72 -1.69 4.83 0.98
CA LYS A 72 -1.75 3.64 0.10
C LYS A 72 -1.74 4.04 -1.38
N LYS A 73 -2.54 5.04 -1.76
CA LYS A 73 -2.57 5.54 -3.13
C LYS A 73 -1.23 6.15 -3.54
N TYR A 74 -0.59 6.96 -2.69
CA TYR A 74 0.70 7.58 -2.99
C TYR A 74 1.83 6.56 -3.11
N LEU A 75 1.81 5.46 -2.35
CA LEU A 75 2.78 4.37 -2.48
C LEU A 75 2.74 3.69 -3.86
N THR A 76 1.59 3.73 -4.56
CA THR A 76 1.50 3.25 -5.94
C THR A 76 2.15 4.20 -6.96
N ASP A 77 2.39 5.46 -6.59
CA ASP A 77 3.08 6.46 -7.41
C ASP A 77 4.52 6.64 -6.95
N TYR A 78 5.33 5.60 -7.17
CA TYR A 78 6.74 5.57 -6.76
C TYR A 78 7.52 6.82 -7.17
N TYR A 79 7.35 7.32 -8.39
CA TYR A 79 8.09 8.48 -8.91
C TYR A 79 7.75 9.80 -8.21
N GLY A 80 6.60 9.86 -7.51
CA GLY A 80 6.21 11.02 -6.72
C GLY A 80 6.93 11.14 -5.38
N TRP A 81 7.62 10.08 -4.92
CA TRP A 81 8.42 10.12 -3.70
C TRP A 81 9.82 10.67 -3.96
N LYS A 82 10.29 11.52 -3.04
CA LYS A 82 11.64 12.11 -3.04
C LYS A 82 12.31 11.79 -1.72
N SER A 83 13.59 11.45 -1.78
CA SER A 83 14.40 11.28 -0.57
C SER A 83 15.04 12.61 -0.18
N SER A 84 15.02 12.94 1.11
CA SER A 84 15.64 14.16 1.64
C SER A 84 17.17 14.12 1.57
N GLY A 85 17.77 12.95 1.29
CA GLY A 85 19.20 12.79 1.04
C GLY A 85 20.11 13.05 2.25
N GLY A 86 19.53 13.29 3.44
CA GLY A 86 20.24 13.47 4.71
C GLY A 86 20.30 12.20 5.56
N ASP A 87 20.98 12.30 6.70
CA ASP A 87 21.25 11.18 7.62
C ASP A 87 19.98 10.50 8.21
N ASN A 88 18.82 11.15 8.11
CA ASN A 88 17.56 10.66 8.70
C ASN A 88 16.76 9.69 7.80
N TYR A 89 17.23 9.41 6.58
CA TYR A 89 16.57 8.48 5.63
C TYR A 89 15.05 8.71 5.48
N GLU A 90 14.65 9.98 5.31
CA GLU A 90 13.25 10.36 5.15
C GLU A 90 12.87 10.53 3.67
N ASP A 91 11.76 9.92 3.29
CA ASP A 91 11.14 10.12 1.98
C ASP A 91 9.84 10.90 2.14
N TYR A 92 9.59 11.87 1.27
CA TYR A 92 8.36 12.65 1.25
C TYR A 92 7.70 12.60 -0.13
N TYR A 93 6.38 12.74 -0.18
CA TYR A 93 5.65 12.76 -1.45
C TYR A 93 5.59 14.17 -2.03
N GLU A 94 6.13 14.40 -3.22
CA GLU A 94 6.36 15.73 -3.80
C GLU A 94 5.08 16.58 -3.93
N ALA A 95 3.96 15.96 -4.30
CA ALA A 95 2.68 16.65 -4.46
C ALA A 95 1.87 16.81 -3.15
N ALA A 96 2.31 16.17 -2.07
CA ALA A 96 1.70 16.26 -0.73
C ALA A 96 2.81 16.06 0.34
N PRO A 97 3.71 17.04 0.51
CA PRO A 97 4.92 16.91 1.32
C PRO A 97 4.65 16.71 2.81
N GLU A 98 3.40 16.90 3.25
CA GLU A 98 2.96 16.52 4.59
C GLU A 98 2.91 15.00 4.84
N PHE A 99 2.98 14.18 3.79
CA PHE A 99 3.17 12.74 3.87
C PHE A 99 4.65 12.40 3.85
N ILE A 100 5.11 11.77 4.94
CA ILE A 100 6.52 11.46 5.19
C ILE A 100 6.64 9.99 5.56
N ILE A 101 7.70 9.34 5.09
CA ILE A 101 8.13 8.00 5.50
C ILE A 101 9.51 8.13 6.11
N SER A 102 9.64 7.77 7.38
CA SER A 102 10.92 7.78 8.09
C SER A 102 11.35 6.38 8.50
N THR A 103 12.65 6.18 8.62
CA THR A 103 13.20 4.98 9.27
C THR A 103 13.21 5.18 10.78
N ALA A 104 12.85 4.14 11.51
CA ALA A 104 13.06 4.06 12.94
C ALA A 104 13.71 2.73 13.26
N ASP A 105 14.94 2.81 13.76
CA ASP A 105 15.65 1.65 14.27
C ASP A 105 15.07 1.32 15.65
N VAL A 106 14.61 0.08 15.80
CA VAL A 106 14.09 -0.44 17.06
C VAL A 106 14.86 -1.70 17.38
N ASP A 107 15.37 -1.75 18.61
CA ASP A 107 16.10 -2.91 19.10
C ASP A 107 15.18 -4.12 19.24
N ASN A 108 15.70 -5.31 18.92
CA ASN A 108 15.06 -6.61 19.14
C ASN A 108 13.80 -6.89 18.32
N LEU A 109 13.69 -6.38 17.09
CA LEU A 109 12.66 -6.83 16.16
C LEU A 109 12.97 -8.24 15.63
N ASP A 110 11.93 -9.05 15.50
CA ASP A 110 12.04 -10.44 15.05
C ASP A 110 12.14 -10.55 13.53
N PHE A 111 13.24 -11.13 13.05
CA PHE A 111 13.48 -11.46 11.64
C PHE A 111 13.73 -12.97 11.42
N THR A 112 13.41 -13.80 12.41
CA THR A 112 13.79 -15.24 12.46
C THR A 112 12.62 -16.20 12.22
N GLN A 113 11.51 -15.64 11.75
CA GLN A 113 10.25 -16.32 11.44
C GLN A 113 10.39 -17.35 10.33
N GLU A 114 9.46 -18.30 10.23
CA GLU A 114 9.55 -19.48 9.36
C GLU A 114 9.90 -19.15 7.89
N TRP A 115 9.40 -18.02 7.39
CA TRP A 115 9.58 -17.59 6.01
C TRP A 115 10.99 -17.06 5.69
N THR A 116 11.82 -16.70 6.68
CA THR A 116 13.24 -16.35 6.46
C THR A 116 14.18 -17.55 6.57
N ARG A 117 13.69 -18.70 7.06
CA ARG A 117 14.55 -19.76 7.60
C ARG A 117 15.34 -20.55 6.56
N GLY A 118 14.84 -20.66 5.33
CA GLY A 118 15.47 -21.46 4.29
C GLY A 118 16.57 -20.74 3.51
N GLU A 119 16.78 -19.44 3.75
CA GLU A 119 17.81 -18.66 3.07
C GLU A 119 19.22 -18.99 3.59
N ILE A 120 20.20 -19.00 2.68
CA ILE A 120 21.58 -19.41 3.00
C ILE A 120 22.21 -18.44 4.01
N GLY A 121 22.05 -17.14 3.79
CA GLY A 121 22.65 -16.09 4.60
C GLY A 121 21.94 -15.84 5.93
N ARG A 122 20.93 -16.64 6.30
CA ARG A 122 20.25 -16.54 7.60
C ARG A 122 21.23 -16.64 8.78
N HIS A 123 22.28 -17.45 8.64
CA HIS A 123 23.28 -17.67 9.70
C HIS A 123 24.35 -16.56 9.78
N TYR A 124 24.29 -15.54 8.91
CA TYR A 124 25.26 -14.46 8.96
C TYR A 124 24.86 -13.43 10.02
N ASP A 125 25.78 -13.11 10.92
CA ASP A 125 25.58 -12.09 11.96
C ASP A 125 25.44 -10.68 11.36
N THR A 126 26.03 -10.45 10.19
CA THR A 126 26.01 -9.16 9.49
C THR A 126 25.01 -9.16 8.35
N GLY A 127 24.23 -8.07 8.24
CA GLY A 127 23.30 -7.81 7.14
C GLY A 127 21.87 -8.34 7.36
N ASN A 128 21.66 -9.17 8.39
CA ASN A 128 20.32 -9.54 8.83
C ASN A 128 19.86 -8.55 9.91
N ALA A 129 18.72 -7.90 9.70
CA ALA A 129 18.19 -6.90 10.62
C ALA A 129 16.70 -6.72 10.40
N ALA A 130 16.03 -6.16 11.40
CA ALA A 130 14.67 -5.67 11.27
C ALA A 130 14.57 -4.24 11.79
N TYR A 131 13.72 -3.44 11.16
CA TYR A 131 13.50 -2.03 11.49
C TYR A 131 12.07 -1.62 11.12
N TYR A 132 11.62 -0.47 11.61
CA TYR A 132 10.34 0.08 11.19
C TYR A 132 10.51 1.18 10.15
N ARG A 133 9.60 1.19 9.17
CA ARG A 133 9.30 2.36 8.35
C ARG A 133 7.99 2.95 8.84
N LYS A 134 8.00 4.22 9.22
CA LYS A 134 6.84 4.89 9.81
C LYS A 134 6.26 5.86 8.81
N ILE A 135 4.95 5.76 8.56
CA ILE A 135 4.23 6.67 7.67
C ILE A 135 3.54 7.74 8.51
N PHE A 136 3.81 9.01 8.21
CA PHE A 136 3.24 10.17 8.89
C PHE A 136 2.38 11.02 7.95
N PHE A 137 1.40 11.72 8.54
CA PHE A 137 0.65 12.80 7.90
C PHE A 137 0.59 14.00 8.84
N HIS A 138 1.15 15.15 8.43
CA HIS A 138 1.34 16.33 9.30
C HIS A 138 1.99 15.98 10.65
N GLY A 139 2.99 15.09 10.63
CA GLY A 139 3.67 14.62 11.85
C GLY A 139 2.85 13.65 12.72
N THR A 140 1.60 13.32 12.35
CA THR A 140 0.81 12.28 13.02
C THR A 140 1.17 10.92 12.44
N LEU A 141 1.57 9.98 13.30
CA LEU A 141 1.83 8.60 12.89
C LEU A 141 0.55 7.95 12.38
N LEU A 142 0.56 7.49 11.14
CA LEU A 142 -0.55 6.75 10.54
C LEU A 142 -0.37 5.25 10.68
N HIS A 143 0.85 4.75 10.45
CA HIS A 143 1.14 3.32 10.44
C HIS A 143 2.63 3.04 10.62
N GLU A 144 2.96 1.89 11.21
CA GLU A 144 4.33 1.37 11.32
C GLU A 144 4.46 0.09 10.48
N ILE A 145 5.47 0.04 9.62
CA ILE A 145 5.70 -1.05 8.69
C ILE A 145 6.97 -1.77 9.10
N HIS A 146 6.84 -3.02 9.49
CA HIS A 146 7.97 -3.85 9.86
C HIS A 146 8.73 -4.27 8.60
N MET A 147 9.98 -3.88 8.50
CA MET A 147 10.89 -4.23 7.42
C MET A 147 11.92 -5.24 7.90
N VAL A 148 12.25 -6.21 7.06
CA VAL A 148 13.22 -7.25 7.38
C VAL A 148 14.25 -7.35 6.25
N ASN A 149 15.52 -7.17 6.63
CA ASN A 149 16.69 -7.48 5.83
C ASN A 149 17.18 -8.88 6.22
N PHE A 150 17.36 -9.76 5.23
CA PHE A 150 17.75 -11.15 5.46
C PHE A 150 18.62 -11.68 4.30
N ASP A 151 19.08 -12.93 4.40
CA ASP A 151 20.05 -13.55 3.47
C ASP A 151 21.39 -12.77 3.40
N GLY A 152 21.85 -12.26 4.54
CA GLY A 152 23.05 -11.42 4.62
C GLY A 152 22.86 -10.02 4.03
N GLY A 153 21.64 -9.47 4.13
CA GLY A 153 21.29 -8.14 3.61
C GLY A 153 21.01 -8.08 2.12
N LYS A 154 20.91 -9.23 1.43
CA LYS A 154 20.62 -9.30 0.00
C LYS A 154 19.14 -9.12 -0.31
N LYS A 155 18.28 -9.50 0.63
CA LYS A 155 16.83 -9.43 0.49
C LYS A 155 16.28 -8.49 1.54
N THR A 156 15.34 -7.67 1.11
CA THR A 156 14.57 -6.75 1.94
C THR A 156 13.12 -6.92 1.59
N ILE A 157 12.29 -7.25 2.57
CA ILE A 157 10.83 -7.31 2.41
C ILE A 157 10.14 -6.62 3.58
N VAL A 158 8.88 -6.22 3.36
CA VAL A 158 7.93 -5.98 4.45
C VAL A 158 7.69 -7.32 5.17
N ALA A 159 7.72 -7.36 6.48
CA ALA A 159 7.34 -8.57 7.20
C ALA A 159 5.87 -8.87 6.93
N PRO A 160 5.53 -10.06 6.40
CA PRO A 160 4.15 -10.41 6.15
C PRO A 160 3.37 -10.56 7.46
N ASP A 161 2.08 -10.23 7.40
CA ASP A 161 1.16 -10.54 8.48
C ASP A 161 1.02 -12.05 8.65
N TRP A 162 0.53 -12.48 9.81
CA TRP A 162 0.30 -13.90 10.06
C TRP A 162 -1.01 -14.18 10.78
N ARG A 163 -1.55 -15.38 10.55
CA ARG A 163 -2.69 -15.97 11.26
C ARG A 163 -2.38 -17.41 11.65
N ALA A 164 -2.95 -17.84 12.77
CA ALA A 164 -2.91 -19.24 13.17
C ALA A 164 -3.91 -20.05 12.32
N VAL A 165 -3.48 -21.22 11.84
CA VAL A 165 -4.33 -22.20 11.15
C VAL A 165 -4.00 -23.57 11.71
N GLY A 166 -4.86 -24.09 12.58
CA GLY A 166 -4.47 -25.19 13.47
C GLY A 166 -3.30 -24.75 14.34
N LYS A 167 -2.25 -25.57 14.40
CA LYS A 167 -1.00 -25.22 15.08
C LYS A 167 -0.01 -24.45 14.21
N GLY A 168 -0.25 -24.31 12.92
CA GLY A 168 0.66 -23.63 12.00
C GLY A 168 0.42 -22.13 11.94
N ARG A 169 1.42 -21.38 11.46
CA ARG A 169 1.26 -19.98 11.05
C ARG A 169 1.27 -19.91 9.53
N ILE A 170 0.26 -19.27 8.96
CA ILE A 170 0.31 -18.80 7.57
C ILE A 170 0.75 -17.34 7.58
N TYR A 171 1.76 -17.03 6.76
CA TYR A 171 2.24 -15.68 6.51
C TYR A 171 1.65 -15.17 5.20
N PHE A 172 1.19 -13.92 5.16
CA PHE A 172 0.50 -13.39 3.99
C PHE A 172 0.54 -11.86 3.89
N TYR A 173 0.12 -11.37 2.73
CA TYR A 173 -0.27 -9.99 2.52
C TYR A 173 -1.76 -9.89 2.15
N LEU A 174 -2.41 -8.81 2.58
CA LEU A 174 -3.69 -8.39 2.03
C LEU A 174 -3.46 -7.42 0.86
N GLN A 175 -4.07 -7.69 -0.29
CA GLN A 175 -3.89 -6.92 -1.50
C GLN A 175 -4.32 -5.45 -1.34
N ASP A 176 -5.30 -5.17 -0.48
CA ASP A 176 -5.81 -3.85 -0.13
C ASP A 176 -5.17 -3.25 1.15
N GLY A 177 -4.22 -3.97 1.75
CA GLY A 177 -3.45 -3.58 2.93
C GLY A 177 -2.34 -2.56 2.64
N ILE A 178 -1.92 -1.84 3.68
CA ILE A 178 -0.85 -0.84 3.58
C ILE A 178 0.52 -1.51 3.46
N GLU A 179 0.71 -2.65 4.11
CA GLU A 179 1.90 -3.51 4.09
C GLU A 179 2.20 -3.96 2.67
N TYR A 180 1.18 -4.46 1.97
CA TYR A 180 1.34 -4.89 0.57
C TYR A 180 1.58 -3.71 -0.37
N ALA A 181 0.88 -2.60 -0.18
CA ALA A 181 1.13 -1.37 -0.95
C ALA A 181 2.59 -0.90 -0.77
N TYR A 182 3.13 -1.02 0.44
CA TYR A 182 4.53 -0.69 0.72
C TYR A 182 5.50 -1.73 0.15
N GLN A 183 5.18 -3.03 0.20
CA GLN A 183 5.98 -4.07 -0.45
C GLN A 183 6.10 -3.79 -1.95
N GLN A 184 5.01 -3.41 -2.61
CA GLN A 184 5.03 -3.01 -4.02
C GLN A 184 5.87 -1.74 -4.25
N PHE A 185 5.77 -0.75 -3.36
CA PHE A 185 6.64 0.43 -3.40
C PHE A 185 8.12 0.04 -3.32
N THR A 186 8.50 -0.81 -2.34
CA THR A 186 9.89 -1.28 -2.18
C THR A 186 10.37 -2.10 -3.37
N THR A 187 9.51 -2.94 -3.96
CA THR A 187 9.84 -3.68 -5.19
C THR A 187 10.23 -2.74 -6.33
N ASN A 188 9.53 -1.61 -6.48
CA ASN A 188 9.87 -0.60 -7.48
C ASN A 188 11.16 0.17 -7.15
N VAL A 189 11.41 0.45 -5.86
CA VAL A 189 12.63 1.12 -5.39
C VAL A 189 13.87 0.24 -5.65
N TYR A 190 13.81 -1.03 -5.25
CA TYR A 190 14.94 -1.96 -5.34
C TYR A 190 15.05 -2.66 -6.70
N GLY A 191 14.01 -2.59 -7.52
CA GLY A 191 13.96 -3.23 -8.84
C GLY A 191 13.72 -4.75 -8.80
N ALA A 192 13.38 -5.31 -7.65
CA ALA A 192 13.12 -6.73 -7.47
C ALA A 192 12.10 -6.97 -6.35
N ASP A 193 11.20 -7.94 -6.56
CA ASP A 193 10.30 -8.40 -5.51
C ASP A 193 10.99 -9.52 -4.72
N HIS A 194 11.40 -9.23 -3.49
CA HIS A 194 12.05 -10.22 -2.64
C HIS A 194 11.07 -11.08 -1.85
N SER A 195 9.76 -10.88 -1.99
CA SER A 195 8.72 -11.72 -1.38
C SER A 195 8.36 -12.96 -2.20
N ILE A 196 8.90 -13.06 -3.41
CA ILE A 196 8.74 -14.21 -4.31
C ILE A 196 10.03 -15.04 -4.36
N ASN A 197 9.89 -16.32 -4.75
CA ASN A 197 11.03 -17.25 -4.90
C ASN A 197 11.93 -17.34 -3.65
N LEU A 198 11.34 -17.23 -2.47
CA LEU A 198 11.99 -17.47 -1.18
C LEU A 198 12.36 -18.94 -1.06
N ARG A 199 13.53 -19.23 -0.49
CA ARG A 199 14.03 -20.60 -0.39
C ARG A 199 13.39 -21.35 0.76
N LYS A 200 12.97 -22.59 0.53
CA LYS A 200 12.55 -23.51 1.62
C LYS A 200 13.75 -24.21 2.25
N SER A 201 13.61 -24.57 3.52
CA SER A 201 14.64 -25.30 4.27
C SER A 201 14.77 -26.77 3.82
N ASP A 202 13.69 -27.36 3.32
CA ASP A 202 13.62 -28.77 2.91
C ASP A 202 13.97 -28.97 1.43
N SER A 203 13.47 -28.15 0.51
CA SER A 203 13.93 -27.95 -0.86
C SER A 203 12.97 -27.05 -1.64
N GLY A 204 13.47 -26.40 -2.71
CA GLY A 204 12.65 -25.58 -3.59
C GLY A 204 12.42 -24.15 -3.09
N ALA A 205 11.40 -23.51 -3.64
CA ALA A 205 11.08 -22.12 -3.36
C ALA A 205 9.58 -21.91 -3.16
N PHE A 206 9.22 -20.76 -2.61
CA PHE A 206 7.85 -20.34 -2.41
C PHE A 206 7.72 -18.82 -2.57
N THR A 207 6.48 -18.36 -2.64
CA THR A 207 6.12 -16.94 -2.64
C THR A 207 5.21 -16.69 -1.46
N ILE A 208 5.36 -15.54 -0.80
CA ILE A 208 4.44 -15.13 0.25
C ILE A 208 3.02 -15.03 -0.34
N PRO A 209 2.03 -15.75 0.21
CA PRO A 209 0.63 -15.64 -0.17
C PRO A 209 0.11 -14.20 -0.18
N VAL A 210 -0.72 -13.87 -1.17
CA VAL A 210 -1.42 -12.57 -1.25
C VAL A 210 -2.90 -12.85 -1.36
N PHE A 211 -3.66 -12.50 -0.34
CA PHE A 211 -5.12 -12.58 -0.35
C PHE A 211 -5.71 -11.27 -0.84
N LYS A 212 -6.81 -11.32 -1.57
CA LYS A 212 -7.51 -10.15 -2.11
C LYS A 212 -7.99 -9.22 -0.99
N ASN A 213 -8.42 -9.79 0.12
CA ASN A 213 -8.97 -9.13 1.30
C ASN A 213 -9.11 -10.16 2.44
N GLU A 214 -9.54 -9.70 3.62
CA GLU A 214 -9.78 -10.56 4.80
C GLU A 214 -10.79 -11.68 4.50
N GLN A 215 -11.80 -11.44 3.66
CA GLN A 215 -12.78 -12.47 3.32
C GLN A 215 -12.18 -13.66 2.57
N GLU A 216 -11.23 -13.43 1.65
CA GLU A 216 -10.53 -14.52 0.96
C GLU A 216 -9.61 -15.29 1.93
N LEU A 217 -8.96 -14.58 2.86
CA LEU A 217 -8.17 -15.20 3.93
C LEU A 217 -9.03 -16.12 4.81
N GLU A 218 -10.17 -15.64 5.30
CA GLU A 218 -11.10 -16.45 6.10
C GLU A 218 -11.62 -17.66 5.33
N SER A 219 -11.87 -17.51 4.02
CA SER A 219 -12.27 -18.62 3.16
C SER A 219 -11.17 -19.68 3.04
N PHE A 220 -9.91 -19.26 2.96
CA PHE A 220 -8.76 -20.16 2.98
C PHE A 220 -8.61 -20.88 4.33
N ILE A 221 -8.75 -20.16 5.44
CA ILE A 221 -8.69 -20.75 6.79
C ILE A 221 -9.79 -21.81 6.94
N ALA A 222 -11.01 -21.53 6.49
CA ALA A 222 -12.12 -22.49 6.49
C ALA A 222 -11.84 -23.71 5.60
N PHE A 223 -11.24 -23.51 4.42
CA PHE A 223 -10.84 -24.59 3.51
C PHE A 223 -9.82 -25.54 4.13
N CYS A 224 -8.91 -25.04 4.98
CA CYS A 224 -7.91 -25.87 5.63
C CYS A 224 -8.50 -26.93 6.58
N HIS A 225 -9.76 -26.80 7.01
CA HIS A 225 -10.46 -27.70 7.95
C HIS A 225 -9.68 -27.96 9.26
N MET A 226 -8.95 -26.94 9.74
CA MET A 226 -8.15 -27.00 10.95
C MET A 226 -8.80 -26.10 12.03
N ASP A 227 -8.75 -26.52 13.30
CA ASP A 227 -9.28 -25.72 14.41
C ASP A 227 -8.55 -24.37 14.49
N ALA A 228 -9.27 -23.27 14.25
CA ALA A 228 -8.70 -21.92 14.18
C ALA A 228 -8.27 -21.34 15.54
N ASN A 229 -8.49 -22.05 16.64
CA ASN A 229 -8.28 -21.57 18.02
C ASN A 229 -7.19 -22.34 18.78
N GLN A 230 -6.21 -22.90 18.09
CA GLN A 230 -5.06 -23.52 18.74
C GLN A 230 -3.89 -22.55 18.78
N ASP A 231 -3.16 -22.54 19.89
CA ASP A 231 -1.90 -21.80 19.97
C ASP A 231 -0.91 -22.39 18.96
N PRO A 232 -0.14 -21.54 18.24
CA PRO A 232 0.87 -22.01 17.32
C PRO A 232 1.91 -22.90 17.99
N GLU A 233 2.44 -23.85 17.24
CA GLU A 233 3.53 -24.71 17.70
C GLU A 233 4.77 -23.88 18.03
N GLN A 234 5.40 -24.20 19.16
CA GLN A 234 6.57 -23.49 19.67
C GLN A 234 7.87 -24.16 19.21
N ASP A 235 7.83 -25.45 18.90
CA ASP A 235 8.95 -26.13 18.27
C ASP A 235 9.21 -25.57 16.86
N GLN A 236 10.41 -25.03 16.64
CA GLN A 236 10.73 -24.30 15.41
C GLN A 236 10.71 -25.21 14.18
N GLU A 237 11.17 -26.46 14.31
CA GLU A 237 11.24 -27.40 13.19
C GLU A 237 9.83 -27.81 12.77
N LEU A 238 9.00 -28.21 13.74
CA LEU A 238 7.61 -28.58 13.49
C LEU A 238 6.80 -27.39 12.96
N GLN A 239 7.01 -26.19 13.49
CA GLN A 239 6.33 -24.99 13.00
C GLN A 239 6.71 -24.64 11.55
N THR A 240 7.97 -24.89 11.17
CA THR A 240 8.43 -24.72 9.78
C THR A 240 7.76 -25.74 8.85
N GLN A 241 7.63 -26.98 9.28
CA GLN A 241 6.92 -28.03 8.53
C GLN A 241 5.43 -27.68 8.34
N LEU A 242 4.76 -27.24 9.41
CA LEU A 242 3.35 -26.81 9.37
C LEU A 242 3.16 -25.62 8.43
N PHE A 243 4.07 -24.64 8.46
CA PHE A 243 4.05 -23.52 7.52
C PHE A 243 4.14 -23.99 6.06
N TYR A 244 5.06 -24.90 5.73
CA TYR A 244 5.20 -25.43 4.37
C TYR A 244 3.98 -26.26 3.93
N GLU A 245 3.32 -26.97 4.85
CA GLU A 245 2.06 -27.64 4.57
C GLU A 245 0.95 -26.63 4.22
N LEU A 246 0.85 -25.53 4.98
CA LEU A 246 -0.14 -24.47 4.72
C LEU A 246 0.10 -23.78 3.37
N LEU A 247 1.36 -23.59 2.95
CA LEU A 247 1.67 -23.09 1.61
C LEU A 247 1.15 -24.03 0.52
N ARG A 248 1.33 -25.35 0.67
CA ARG A 248 0.80 -26.33 -0.27
C ARG A 248 -0.74 -26.27 -0.33
N LYS A 249 -1.41 -26.14 0.81
CA LYS A 249 -2.87 -25.96 0.86
C LYS A 249 -3.31 -24.65 0.19
N TYR A 250 -2.52 -23.58 0.30
CA TYR A 250 -2.82 -22.32 -0.37
C TYR A 250 -2.73 -22.46 -1.89
N ASP A 251 -1.73 -23.18 -2.40
CA ASP A 251 -1.60 -23.49 -3.83
C ASP A 251 -2.78 -24.35 -4.34
N GLU A 252 -3.29 -25.27 -3.51
CA GLU A 252 -4.51 -26.04 -3.80
C GLU A 252 -5.78 -25.17 -3.76
N PHE A 253 -5.84 -24.21 -2.83
CA PHE A 253 -6.98 -23.29 -2.65
C PHE A 253 -7.12 -22.27 -3.77
N LYS A 254 -6.01 -21.78 -4.34
CA LYS A 254 -6.04 -20.94 -5.54
C LYS A 254 -5.96 -21.84 -6.77
N PRO A 255 -7.10 -22.34 -7.31
CA PRO A 255 -7.06 -23.06 -8.57
C PRO A 255 -6.35 -22.17 -9.57
N THR A 256 -5.31 -22.73 -10.19
CA THR A 256 -4.44 -22.08 -11.16
C THR A 256 -5.28 -21.19 -12.06
N LYS A 257 -5.13 -19.87 -11.94
CA LYS A 257 -5.60 -18.97 -13.00
C LYS A 257 -4.76 -19.31 -14.23
N SER A 258 -5.32 -20.17 -15.09
CA SER A 258 -4.90 -20.34 -16.47
C SER A 258 -5.09 -19.02 -17.23
#